data_AF-Q682Z1-F1
#
_entry.id   AF-Q682Z1-F1
#
_cell.length_a   1.000
_cell.length_b   1.000
_cell.length_c   1.000
_cell.angle_alpha   90.00
_cell.angle_beta   90.00
_cell.angle_gamma   90.00
#
_symmetry.space_group_name_H-M   'P 1'
#
loop_
_entity.id
_entity.type
_entity.pdbx_description
1 polymer ?
#
loop_
_entity_poly.entity_id
_entity_poly.type
_entity_poly.pdbx_seq_one_letter_code
_entity_poly.pdbx_strand_id
1 'polypeptide(L)'
;MRSLEELSPIETLDIEENGLALVSRVKLNLTIHPVVPSVSKSIDEWQLKRSLIDYLKNSVVTSVTVPEEDIVVRRHKDLKKRKREEPVAHGSLFIRDLGFLDGKKKKKENDGERDVKELEKKFLDWRKSLVEKMNGIELNLEGVKYKLSVVLPISDDFEKLKKDWEEFYAFGHSREGRREADTIILRGVPSRWFAEPRVSSKPSMLVTHTIFSSFGKIR
;
A
#
# COMPACT_ATOMS: atom_id res chain seq x y z
N MET A 1 -19.28 4.11 -18.53
CA MET A 1 -18.20 3.68 -17.63
C MET A 1 -18.85 2.89 -16.50
N ARG A 2 -18.32 1.70 -16.15
CA ARG A 2 -18.80 0.96 -14.97
C ARG A 2 -18.51 1.77 -13.70
N SER A 3 -19.35 1.62 -12.69
CA SER A 3 -19.12 2.25 -11.40
C SER A 3 -17.87 1.63 -10.74
N LEU A 4 -17.08 2.43 -10.02
CA LEU A 4 -15.91 1.91 -9.29
C LEU A 4 -16.31 0.91 -8.20
N GLU A 5 -17.55 0.97 -7.73
CA GLU A 5 -18.14 0.10 -6.71
C GLU A 5 -18.47 -1.31 -7.25
N GLU A 6 -18.55 -1.48 -8.56
CA GLU A 6 -18.76 -2.78 -9.22
C GLU A 6 -17.44 -3.48 -9.56
N LEU A 7 -16.29 -2.83 -9.36
CA LEU A 7 -14.99 -3.39 -9.75
C LEU A 7 -14.49 -4.39 -8.73
N SER A 8 -14.11 -5.57 -9.23
CA SER A 8 -13.45 -6.57 -8.39
C SER A 8 -12.07 -6.06 -7.94
N PRO A 9 -11.64 -6.40 -6.71
CA PRO A 9 -10.29 -6.06 -6.22
C PRO A 9 -9.14 -6.69 -7.04
N ILE A 10 -9.45 -7.54 -8.02
CA ILE A 10 -8.50 -8.23 -8.91
C ILE A 10 -8.58 -7.68 -10.35
N GLU A 11 -9.65 -6.95 -10.69
CA GLU A 11 -9.87 -6.49 -12.06
C GLU A 11 -8.99 -5.28 -12.38
N THR A 12 -8.36 -5.34 -13.55
CA THR A 12 -7.65 -4.19 -14.10
C THR A 12 -8.64 -3.34 -14.89
N LEU A 13 -8.74 -2.06 -14.56
CA LEU A 13 -9.63 -1.13 -15.25
C LEU A 13 -8.84 -0.27 -16.23
N ASP A 14 -9.10 -0.41 -17.51
CA ASP A 14 -8.56 0.50 -18.52
C ASP A 14 -9.25 1.87 -18.41
N ILE A 15 -8.48 2.92 -18.12
CA ILE A 15 -9.00 4.28 -17.89
C ILE A 15 -9.25 5.00 -19.22
N GLU A 16 -8.39 4.76 -20.23
CA GLU A 16 -8.50 5.31 -21.58
C GLU A 16 -7.97 4.29 -22.62
N GLU A 17 -8.46 4.40 -23.87
CA GLU A 17 -7.94 3.64 -25.04
C GLU A 17 -6.44 3.89 -25.31
N ASN A 18 -5.84 4.89 -24.66
CA ASN A 18 -4.42 5.28 -24.80
C ASN A 18 -3.44 4.42 -23.97
N GLY A 19 -3.88 3.28 -23.42
CA GLY A 19 -3.00 2.31 -22.76
C GLY A 19 -2.68 2.56 -21.29
N LEU A 20 -3.50 3.37 -20.59
CA LEU A 20 -3.43 3.54 -19.13
C LEU A 20 -4.43 2.63 -18.44
N ALA A 21 -3.92 1.79 -17.54
CA ALA A 21 -4.72 0.83 -16.80
C ALA A 21 -4.52 0.99 -15.29
N LEU A 22 -5.62 0.97 -14.55
CA LEU A 22 -5.65 0.87 -13.10
C LEU A 22 -5.47 -0.60 -12.72
N VAL A 23 -4.27 -0.96 -12.29
CA VAL A 23 -3.95 -2.31 -11.82
C VAL A 23 -4.07 -2.35 -10.30
N SER A 24 -4.83 -3.32 -9.78
CA SER A 24 -4.91 -3.54 -8.35
C SER A 24 -3.55 -4.00 -7.80
N ARG A 25 -3.19 -3.46 -6.64
CA ARG A 25 -1.93 -3.79 -5.98
C ARG A 25 -2.07 -3.78 -4.47
N VAL A 26 -1.27 -4.60 -3.81
CA VAL A 26 -1.06 -4.52 -2.36
C VAL A 26 0.36 -4.06 -2.10
N LYS A 27 0.51 -2.95 -1.40
CA LYS A 27 1.81 -2.48 -0.92
C LYS A 27 2.01 -2.89 0.54
N LEU A 28 3.16 -3.49 0.83
CA LEU A 28 3.63 -3.73 2.19
C LEU A 28 4.87 -2.87 2.46
N ASN A 29 4.92 -2.22 3.62
CA ASN A 29 6.13 -1.56 4.10
C ASN A 29 6.94 -2.54 4.94
N LEU A 30 8.22 -2.70 4.59
CA LEU A 30 9.15 -3.58 5.27
C LEU A 30 10.11 -2.74 6.12
N THR A 31 10.34 -3.15 7.36
CA THR A 31 11.35 -2.57 8.24
C THR A 31 12.21 -3.69 8.81
N ILE A 32 13.53 -3.59 8.63
CA ILE A 32 14.44 -4.67 8.96
C ILE A 32 15.27 -4.24 10.17
N HIS A 33 15.05 -4.94 11.29
CA HIS A 33 15.78 -4.74 12.53
C HIS A 33 16.86 -5.81 12.69
N PRO A 34 18.03 -5.47 13.23
CA PRO A 34 19.04 -6.48 13.52
C PRO A 34 18.68 -7.18 14.84
N VAL A 35 18.77 -8.51 14.88
CA VAL A 35 18.57 -9.26 16.14
C VAL A 35 19.77 -9.06 17.07
N VAL A 36 20.97 -8.97 16.48
CA VAL A 36 22.21 -8.68 17.20
C VAL A 36 22.55 -7.19 17.02
N PRO A 37 22.84 -6.43 18.08
CA PRO A 37 23.00 -4.98 17.95
C PRO A 37 24.26 -4.55 17.19
N SER A 38 25.29 -5.38 17.15
CA SER A 38 26.61 -5.13 16.56
C SER A 38 26.69 -5.44 15.06
N VAL A 39 25.70 -4.98 14.27
CA VAL A 39 25.74 -5.09 12.81
C VAL A 39 26.48 -3.90 12.22
N SER A 40 27.72 -4.12 11.79
CA SER A 40 28.56 -3.12 11.12
C SER A 40 28.51 -3.21 9.59
N LYS A 41 28.05 -4.35 9.05
CA LYS A 41 27.91 -4.59 7.61
C LYS A 41 26.56 -4.09 7.10
N SER A 42 26.56 -3.50 5.91
CA SER A 42 25.33 -3.22 5.18
C SER A 42 24.63 -4.53 4.82
N ILE A 43 23.30 -4.53 4.87
CA ILE A 43 22.49 -5.65 4.38
C ILE A 43 22.78 -5.88 2.88
N ASP A 44 22.91 -7.14 2.49
CA ASP A 44 22.88 -7.54 1.08
C ASP A 44 21.44 -7.46 0.55
N GLU A 45 21.21 -6.51 -0.36
CA GLU A 45 19.90 -6.30 -0.97
C GLU A 45 19.48 -7.48 -1.84
N TRP A 46 20.41 -8.10 -2.56
CA TRP A 46 20.10 -9.20 -3.48
C TRP A 46 19.67 -10.44 -2.70
N GLN A 47 20.44 -10.82 -1.67
CA GLN A 47 20.10 -11.96 -0.82
C GLN A 47 18.77 -11.74 -0.08
N LEU A 48 18.52 -10.52 0.40
CA LEU A 48 17.24 -10.15 1.03
C LEU A 48 16.08 -10.31 0.04
N LYS A 49 16.18 -9.72 -1.15
CA LYS A 49 15.13 -9.84 -2.20
C LYS A 49 14.84 -11.29 -2.52
N ARG A 50 15.89 -12.10 -2.72
CA ARG A 50 15.75 -13.52 -3.06
C ARG A 50 15.10 -14.32 -1.93
N SER A 51 15.49 -14.07 -0.68
CA SER A 51 14.86 -14.71 0.50
C SER A 51 13.37 -14.36 0.63
N LEU A 52 12.99 -13.11 0.31
CA LEU A 52 11.59 -12.69 0.35
C LEU A 52 10.78 -13.33 -0.79
N ILE A 53 11.36 -13.40 -2.00
CA ILE A 53 10.73 -14.06 -3.15
C ILE A 53 10.56 -15.56 -2.88
N ASP A 54 11.59 -16.23 -2.39
CA ASP A 54 11.53 -17.65 -2.06
C ASP A 54 10.54 -17.92 -0.92
N TYR A 55 10.48 -17.03 0.07
CA TYR A 55 9.47 -17.11 1.13
C TYR A 55 8.05 -16.96 0.54
N LEU A 56 7.78 -15.95 -0.28
CA LEU A 56 6.45 -15.73 -0.87
C LEU A 56 6.02 -16.85 -1.82
N LYS A 57 6.97 -17.46 -2.54
CA LYS A 57 6.70 -18.63 -3.39
C LYS A 57 6.38 -19.88 -2.58
N ASN A 58 7.11 -20.11 -1.47
CA ASN A 58 6.97 -21.31 -0.64
C ASN A 58 6.03 -21.13 0.56
N SER A 59 5.43 -19.94 0.73
CA SER A 59 4.61 -19.61 1.89
C SER A 59 3.30 -20.39 1.90
N VAL A 60 2.84 -20.72 3.12
CA VAL A 60 1.67 -21.55 3.41
C VAL A 60 0.34 -20.82 3.14
N VAL A 61 0.33 -19.49 2.95
CA VAL A 61 -0.92 -18.74 2.68
C VAL A 61 -1.36 -18.94 1.24
N THR A 62 -0.49 -18.61 0.28
CA THR A 62 -0.65 -18.85 -1.16
C THR A 62 0.68 -18.54 -1.83
N SER A 63 1.08 -19.34 -2.82
CA SER A 63 2.29 -19.08 -3.59
C SER A 63 2.11 -17.83 -4.45
N VAL A 64 2.74 -16.73 -4.06
CA VAL A 64 2.69 -15.47 -4.83
C VAL A 64 4.02 -15.29 -5.55
N THR A 65 3.95 -15.06 -6.86
CA THR A 65 5.13 -14.72 -7.65
C THR A 65 5.29 -13.22 -7.67
N VAL A 66 6.42 -12.72 -7.16
CA VAL A 66 6.75 -11.29 -7.16
C VAL A 66 8.06 -11.09 -7.92
N PRO A 67 8.12 -10.15 -8.89
CA PRO A 67 9.35 -9.81 -9.58
C PRO A 67 10.29 -9.00 -8.66
N GLU A 68 11.61 -9.08 -8.89
CA GLU A 68 12.61 -8.38 -8.07
C GLU A 68 12.48 -6.84 -8.11
N GLU A 69 11.87 -6.31 -9.17
CA GLU A 69 11.60 -4.88 -9.37
C GLU A 69 10.52 -4.35 -8.43
N ASP A 70 9.57 -5.21 -8.05
CA ASP A 70 8.49 -4.88 -7.13
C ASP A 70 8.94 -4.92 -5.65
N ILE A 71 10.21 -5.24 -5.39
CA ILE A 71 10.85 -5.13 -4.08
C ILE A 71 11.85 -3.98 -4.10
N VAL A 72 11.49 -2.89 -3.44
CA VAL A 72 12.36 -1.72 -3.26
C VAL A 72 12.97 -1.78 -1.88
N VAL A 73 14.29 -1.82 -1.78
CA VAL A 73 15.03 -1.79 -0.50
C VAL A 73 15.85 -0.51 -0.44
N ARG A 74 15.83 0.15 0.71
CA ARG A 74 16.60 1.34 1.04
C ARG A 74 17.40 1.07 2.30
N ARG A 75 18.71 0.92 2.13
CA ARG A 75 19.66 0.73 3.23
C ARG A 75 19.88 2.02 4.02
N HIS A 76 20.11 1.88 5.32
CA HIS A 76 20.58 2.99 6.13
C HIS A 76 22.04 3.33 5.74
N LYS A 77 22.31 4.60 5.44
CA LYS A 77 23.62 5.04 4.92
C LYS A 77 24.75 4.90 5.94
N ASP A 78 24.49 5.30 7.19
CA ASP A 78 25.49 5.29 8.27
C ASP A 78 25.07 4.33 9.38
N LEU A 79 25.58 3.10 9.39
CA LEU A 79 25.32 2.14 10.47
C LEU A 79 26.04 2.49 11.77
N LYS A 80 27.12 3.29 11.69
CA LYS A 80 27.92 3.72 12.85
C LYS A 80 27.26 4.83 13.67
N LYS A 81 26.37 5.62 13.06
CA LYS A 81 25.60 6.69 13.72
C LYS A 81 24.23 6.21 14.20
N ARG A 82 23.90 4.94 13.93
CA ARG A 82 22.63 4.33 14.23
C ARG A 82 22.46 4.15 15.73
N LYS A 83 21.27 4.42 16.26
CA LYS A 83 20.91 3.96 17.62
C LYS A 83 20.77 2.44 17.62
N ARG A 84 20.93 1.83 18.80
CA ARG A 84 20.93 0.35 18.94
C ARG A 84 19.67 -0.29 18.35
N GLU A 85 18.51 0.35 18.53
CA GLU A 85 17.17 -0.14 18.14
C GLU A 85 16.73 0.29 16.74
N GLU A 86 17.43 1.24 16.13
CA GLU A 86 17.07 1.77 14.81
C GLU A 86 17.20 0.68 13.73
N PRO A 87 16.33 0.70 12.71
CA PRO A 87 16.36 -0.29 11.63
C PRO A 87 17.60 -0.12 10.75
N VAL A 88 18.02 -1.23 10.15
CA VAL A 88 19.19 -1.29 9.25
C VAL A 88 18.80 -0.98 7.81
N ALA A 89 17.55 -1.29 7.45
CA ALA A 89 16.99 -1.01 6.13
C ALA A 89 15.47 -0.86 6.21
N HIS A 90 14.95 -0.10 5.27
CA HIS A 90 13.52 -0.02 4.97
C HIS A 90 13.27 -0.58 3.59
N GLY A 91 12.06 -1.09 3.34
CA GLY A 91 11.68 -1.55 2.03
C GLY A 91 10.19 -1.37 1.74
N SER A 92 9.84 -1.57 0.49
CA SER A 92 8.47 -1.66 0.02
C SER A 92 8.35 -2.88 -0.89
N LEU A 93 7.33 -3.69 -0.66
CA LEU A 93 6.97 -4.84 -1.46
C LEU A 93 5.64 -4.54 -2.15
N PHE A 94 5.58 -4.70 -3.46
CA PHE A 94 4.36 -4.57 -4.25
C PHE A 94 3.92 -5.95 -4.75
N ILE A 95 2.67 -6.32 -4.48
CA ILE A 95 2.04 -7.53 -5.01
C ILE A 95 0.98 -7.08 -6.01
N ARG A 96 1.18 -7.40 -7.28
CA ARG A 96 0.27 -7.04 -8.38
C ARG A 96 -0.51 -8.24 -8.90
N ASP A 97 0.10 -9.43 -8.88
CA ASP A 97 -0.59 -10.65 -9.25
C ASP A 97 -1.50 -11.09 -8.10
N LEU A 98 -2.79 -10.81 -8.25
CA LEU A 98 -3.86 -11.19 -7.33
C LEU A 98 -4.78 -12.26 -7.95
N GLY A 99 -4.43 -12.80 -9.13
CA GLY A 99 -5.27 -13.74 -9.88
C GLY A 99 -5.52 -15.05 -9.15
N PHE A 100 -4.68 -15.41 -8.18
CA PHE A 100 -4.85 -16.61 -7.36
C PHE A 100 -6.05 -16.52 -6.38
N LEU A 101 -6.55 -15.31 -6.10
CA LEU A 101 -7.74 -15.11 -5.26
C LEU A 101 -9.03 -15.40 -6.03
N ASP A 102 -8.98 -15.36 -7.37
CA ASP A 102 -10.09 -15.77 -8.22
C ASP A 102 -10.17 -17.30 -8.20
N GLY A 103 -10.93 -17.83 -7.24
CA GLY A 103 -11.16 -19.25 -7.12
C GLY A 103 -11.79 -19.76 -8.41
N LYS A 104 -11.15 -20.73 -9.09
CA LYS A 104 -11.67 -21.42 -10.28
C LYS A 104 -13.09 -21.96 -10.07
N LYS A 105 -14.12 -21.13 -10.21
CA LYS A 105 -15.52 -21.52 -10.29
C LYS A 105 -16.12 -20.81 -11.48
N LYS A 106 -16.51 -21.61 -12.48
CA LYS A 106 -17.26 -21.20 -13.67
C LYS A 106 -18.36 -20.21 -13.26
N LYS A 107 -18.26 -18.97 -13.76
CA LYS A 107 -19.32 -17.96 -13.74
C LYS A 107 -20.64 -18.61 -14.17
N LYS A 108 -21.63 -18.65 -13.26
CA LYS A 108 -23.04 -18.67 -13.64
C LYS A 108 -23.48 -17.21 -13.68
N GLU A 109 -23.97 -16.76 -14.82
CA GLU A 109 -24.21 -15.35 -15.21
C GLU A 109 -25.18 -14.52 -14.34
N ASN A 110 -25.65 -15.00 -13.18
CA ASN A 110 -26.75 -14.37 -12.44
C ASN A 110 -26.47 -13.93 -10.99
N ASP A 111 -25.23 -14.03 -10.48
CA ASP A 111 -24.92 -13.73 -9.05
C ASP A 111 -23.74 -12.75 -8.84
N GLY A 112 -23.45 -11.91 -9.85
CA GLY A 112 -22.22 -11.09 -9.92
C GLY A 112 -21.95 -10.16 -8.73
N GLU A 113 -22.98 -9.61 -8.08
CA GLU A 113 -22.78 -8.69 -6.94
C GLU A 113 -22.43 -9.42 -5.62
N ARG A 114 -22.94 -10.64 -5.43
CA ARG A 114 -22.58 -11.46 -4.27
C ARG A 114 -21.15 -11.99 -4.39
N ASP A 115 -20.76 -12.36 -5.59
CA ASP A 115 -19.42 -12.84 -5.89
C ASP A 115 -18.34 -11.77 -5.62
N VAL A 116 -18.60 -10.50 -5.94
CA VAL A 116 -17.67 -9.38 -5.65
C VAL A 116 -17.46 -9.19 -4.15
N LYS A 117 -18.55 -9.14 -3.35
CA LYS A 117 -18.46 -8.98 -1.89
C LYS A 117 -17.76 -10.17 -1.21
N GLU A 118 -17.92 -11.37 -1.75
CA GLU A 118 -17.17 -12.55 -1.27
C GLU A 118 -15.69 -12.48 -1.60
N LEU A 119 -15.33 -12.01 -2.80
CA LEU A 119 -13.94 -11.81 -3.21
C LEU A 119 -13.26 -10.71 -2.38
N GLU A 120 -13.96 -9.61 -2.08
CA GLU A 120 -13.47 -8.55 -1.19
C GLU A 120 -13.14 -9.08 0.20
N LYS A 121 -14.04 -9.88 0.81
CA LYS A 121 -13.79 -10.49 2.12
C LYS A 121 -12.58 -11.43 2.09
N LYS A 122 -12.50 -12.30 1.07
CA LYS A 122 -11.33 -13.19 0.89
C LYS A 122 -10.03 -12.41 0.72
N PHE A 123 -10.07 -11.32 -0.03
CA PHE A 123 -8.93 -10.43 -0.23
C PHE A 123 -8.48 -9.78 1.09
N LEU A 124 -9.42 -9.25 1.88
CA LEU A 124 -9.12 -8.65 3.18
C LEU A 124 -8.55 -9.67 4.17
N ASP A 125 -9.13 -10.87 4.24
CA ASP A 125 -8.67 -11.95 5.11
C ASP A 125 -7.29 -12.45 4.70
N TRP A 126 -7.08 -12.66 3.40
CA TRP A 126 -5.77 -13.03 2.85
C TRP A 126 -4.72 -11.98 3.18
N ARG A 127 -5.03 -10.70 2.97
CA ARG A 127 -4.11 -9.59 3.23
C ARG A 127 -3.74 -9.48 4.71
N LYS A 128 -4.70 -9.64 5.62
CA LYS A 128 -4.45 -9.69 7.07
C LYS A 128 -3.54 -10.87 7.42
N SER A 129 -3.86 -12.06 6.92
CA SER A 129 -3.04 -13.27 7.15
C SER A 129 -1.61 -13.13 6.61
N LEU A 130 -1.43 -12.50 5.45
CA LEU A 130 -0.11 -12.24 4.87
C LEU A 130 0.74 -11.38 5.81
N VAL A 131 0.17 -10.29 6.32
CA VAL A 131 0.87 -9.36 7.21
C VAL A 131 1.22 -10.03 8.53
N GLU A 132 0.27 -10.76 9.13
CA GLU A 132 0.51 -11.48 10.39
C GLU A 132 1.63 -12.50 10.27
N LYS A 133 1.67 -13.27 9.17
CA LYS A 133 2.71 -14.29 8.97
C LYS A 133 4.05 -13.70 8.59
N MET A 134 4.08 -12.60 7.81
CA MET A 134 5.32 -11.94 7.43
C MET A 134 5.93 -11.11 8.56
N ASN A 135 5.09 -10.56 9.43
CA ASN A 135 5.53 -9.74 10.54
C ASN A 135 6.20 -10.61 11.62
N GLY A 136 7.43 -10.27 11.97
CA GLY A 136 8.20 -10.98 13.00
C GLY A 136 9.05 -12.13 12.47
N ILE A 137 9.10 -12.38 11.16
CA ILE A 137 9.99 -13.40 10.58
C ILE A 137 11.45 -13.08 10.91
N GLU A 138 12.18 -14.09 11.34
CA GLU A 138 13.64 -14.03 11.45
C GLU A 138 14.29 -14.46 10.12
N LEU A 139 15.06 -13.56 9.52
CA LEU A 139 15.83 -13.80 8.31
C LEU A 139 17.30 -13.97 8.70
N ASN A 140 17.96 -15.00 8.17
CA ASN A 140 19.40 -15.17 8.29
C ASN A 140 20.07 -14.81 6.97
N LEU A 141 20.79 -13.69 6.95
CA LEU A 141 21.52 -13.19 5.78
C LEU A 141 23.01 -13.13 6.14
N GLU A 142 23.84 -13.81 5.36
CA GLU A 142 25.30 -13.95 5.60
C GLU A 142 25.71 -14.35 7.04
N GLY A 143 24.87 -15.13 7.75
CA GLY A 143 25.12 -15.53 9.15
C GLY A 143 24.69 -14.50 10.20
N VAL A 144 24.10 -13.38 9.79
CA VAL A 144 23.50 -12.38 10.68
C VAL A 144 21.98 -12.54 10.69
N LYS A 145 21.42 -12.62 11.89
CA LYS A 145 19.96 -12.69 12.07
C LYS A 145 19.34 -11.29 12.08
N TYR A 146 18.28 -11.14 11.30
CA TYR A 146 17.46 -9.95 11.21
C TYR A 146 16.01 -10.30 11.52
N LYS A 147 15.28 -9.37 12.13
CA LYS A 147 13.84 -9.47 12.33
C LYS A 147 13.14 -8.55 11.35
N LEU A 148 12.24 -9.11 10.56
CA LEU A 148 11.41 -8.38 9.63
C LEU A 148 10.16 -7.88 10.33
N SER A 149 9.88 -6.58 10.24
CA SER A 149 8.59 -6.00 10.60
C SER A 149 7.87 -5.59 9.33
N VAL A 150 6.62 -6.03 9.18
CA VAL A 150 5.80 -5.76 8.00
C VAL A 150 4.55 -5.02 8.42
N VAL A 151 4.28 -3.90 7.75
CA VAL A 151 3.16 -3.02 8.06
C VAL A 151 2.42 -2.66 6.78
N LEU A 152 1.08 -2.70 6.84
CA LEU A 152 0.24 -2.13 5.80
C LEU A 152 0.27 -0.61 5.88
N PRO A 153 0.58 0.08 4.77
CA PRO A 153 0.45 1.53 4.75
C PRO A 153 -1.02 1.92 4.94
N ILE A 154 -1.25 2.99 5.69
CA ILE A 154 -2.59 3.53 5.97
C ILE A 154 -3.33 3.86 4.66
N SER A 155 -2.58 4.28 3.62
CA SER A 155 -3.14 4.55 2.28
C SER A 155 -3.87 3.37 1.67
N ASP A 156 -3.49 2.16 2.02
CA ASP A 156 -4.07 0.95 1.44
C ASP A 156 -5.13 0.35 2.38
N ASP A 157 -5.26 0.83 3.63
CA ASP A 157 -6.23 0.33 4.63
C ASP A 157 -7.36 1.35 4.82
N PHE A 158 -8.33 1.30 3.90
CA PHE A 158 -9.47 2.23 3.90
C PHE A 158 -10.35 2.09 5.14
N GLU A 159 -10.55 0.87 5.66
CA GLU A 159 -11.37 0.66 6.86
C GLU A 159 -10.74 1.34 8.07
N LYS A 160 -9.43 1.15 8.26
CA LYS A 160 -8.70 1.79 9.34
C LYS A 160 -8.67 3.31 9.17
N LEU A 161 -8.41 3.80 7.96
CA LEU A 161 -8.43 5.24 7.68
C LEU A 161 -9.80 5.84 7.98
N LYS A 162 -10.88 5.19 7.55
CA LYS A 162 -12.25 5.62 7.81
C LYS A 162 -12.53 5.66 9.31
N LYS A 163 -12.14 4.62 10.05
CA LYS A 163 -12.32 4.54 11.50
C LYS A 163 -11.52 5.62 12.23
N ASP A 164 -10.25 5.80 11.91
CA ASP A 164 -9.39 6.83 12.50
C ASP A 164 -9.97 8.24 12.24
N TRP A 165 -10.54 8.45 11.04
CA TRP A 165 -11.22 9.69 10.67
C TRP A 165 -12.54 9.89 11.43
N GLU A 166 -13.39 8.86 11.52
CA GLU A 166 -14.63 8.89 12.31
C GLU A 166 -14.35 9.15 13.79
N GLU A 167 -13.35 8.49 14.38
CA GLU A 167 -12.93 8.70 15.77
C GLU A 167 -12.41 10.12 16.01
N PHE A 168 -11.59 10.64 15.09
CA PHE A 168 -11.06 12.00 15.16
C PHE A 168 -12.18 13.04 15.16
N TYR A 169 -13.21 12.89 14.32
CA TYR A 169 -14.32 13.86 14.28
C TYR A 169 -15.39 13.63 15.36
N ALA A 170 -15.58 12.39 15.82
CA ALA A 170 -16.54 12.08 16.89
C ALA A 170 -16.02 12.44 18.28
N PHE A 171 -14.72 12.28 18.54
CA PHE A 171 -14.12 12.45 19.87
C PHE A 171 -13.00 13.49 19.94
N GLY A 172 -12.52 14.02 18.81
CA GLY A 172 -11.51 15.07 18.76
C GLY A 172 -12.03 16.38 19.36
N HIS A 173 -11.42 16.79 20.46
CA HIS A 173 -11.77 18.02 21.16
C HIS A 173 -11.64 19.25 20.25
N SER A 174 -12.75 19.98 20.10
CA SER A 174 -12.88 21.27 19.41
C SER A 174 -12.04 22.42 20.02
N ARG A 175 -11.10 22.15 20.94
CA ARG A 175 -10.42 23.15 21.76
C ARG A 175 -8.90 23.24 21.59
N GLU A 176 -8.24 22.29 20.94
CA GLU A 176 -6.78 22.29 20.88
C GLU A 176 -6.27 21.86 19.50
N GLY A 177 -6.05 22.85 18.63
CA GLY A 177 -5.05 22.73 17.55
C GLY A 177 -5.52 22.17 16.21
N ARG A 178 -6.05 23.08 15.39
CA ARG A 178 -6.22 23.02 13.92
C ARG A 178 -7.29 22.03 13.41
N ARG A 179 -8.47 22.58 13.08
CA ARG A 179 -9.24 22.11 11.92
C ARG A 179 -8.37 22.30 10.68
N GLU A 180 -7.46 21.37 10.40
CA GLU A 180 -6.82 21.30 9.10
C GLU A 180 -7.93 20.99 8.09
N ALA A 181 -8.09 21.86 7.08
CA ALA A 181 -9.03 21.61 6.00
C ALA A 181 -8.76 20.22 5.41
N ASP A 182 -9.83 19.48 5.06
CA ASP A 182 -9.81 18.18 4.38
C ASP A 182 -9.00 18.26 3.06
N THR A 183 -7.67 18.27 3.18
CA THR A 183 -6.76 18.47 2.06
C THR A 183 -6.25 17.10 1.65
N ILE A 184 -6.94 16.51 0.68
CA ILE A 184 -6.46 15.27 0.05
C ILE A 184 -5.30 15.64 -0.87
N ILE A 185 -4.08 15.26 -0.48
CA ILE A 185 -2.88 15.50 -1.30
C ILE A 185 -2.73 14.33 -2.29
N LEU A 186 -3.20 14.53 -3.52
CA LEU A 186 -3.00 13.59 -4.62
C LEU A 186 -1.65 13.85 -5.29
N ARG A 187 -0.78 12.84 -5.37
CA ARG A 187 0.54 12.93 -6.02
C ARG A 187 0.56 12.07 -7.28
N GLY A 188 1.10 12.60 -8.38
CA GLY A 188 1.28 11.86 -9.64
C GLY A 188 0.06 11.81 -10.56
N VAL A 189 -0.99 12.59 -10.26
CA VAL A 189 -2.16 12.73 -11.12
C VAL A 189 -1.97 13.92 -12.07
N PRO A 190 -2.25 13.79 -13.38
CA PRO A 190 -2.19 14.92 -14.30
C PRO A 190 -3.08 16.08 -13.83
N SER A 191 -2.59 17.33 -13.80
CA SER A 191 -3.43 18.50 -13.45
C SER A 191 -4.70 18.57 -14.28
N ARG A 192 -4.63 18.16 -15.55
CA ARG A 192 -5.73 18.22 -16.51
C ARG A 192 -6.95 17.39 -16.07
N TRP A 193 -6.78 16.45 -15.15
CA TRP A 193 -7.89 15.67 -14.58
C TRP A 193 -8.68 16.44 -13.53
N PHE A 194 -8.13 17.54 -12.99
CA PHE A 194 -8.84 18.45 -12.11
C PHE A 194 -9.19 19.70 -12.92
N ALA A 195 -10.48 19.88 -13.18
CA ALA A 195 -10.96 21.08 -13.85
C ALA A 195 -10.51 22.32 -13.07
N GLU A 196 -9.97 23.32 -13.76
CA GLU A 196 -9.72 24.64 -13.16
C GLU A 196 -11.00 25.10 -12.45
N PRO A 197 -10.92 25.53 -11.18
CA PRO A 197 -12.09 26.02 -10.47
C PRO A 197 -12.67 27.21 -11.22
N ARG A 198 -13.82 27.03 -11.88
CA ARG A 198 -14.57 28.18 -12.41
C ARG A 198 -15.20 28.89 -11.21
N VAL A 199 -14.54 29.94 -10.76
CA VAL A 199 -15.02 30.76 -9.65
C VAL A 199 -16.33 31.43 -10.09
N SER A 200 -17.44 31.01 -9.48
CA SER A 200 -18.73 31.68 -9.59
C SER A 200 -18.63 33.06 -8.94
N SER A 201 -19.14 34.09 -9.62
CA SER A 201 -19.27 35.46 -9.08
C SER A 201 -20.38 35.60 -8.05
N LYS A 202 -21.21 34.58 -7.85
CA LYS A 202 -22.25 34.54 -6.82
C LYS A 202 -21.72 33.86 -5.55
N PRO A 203 -21.84 34.49 -4.36
CA PRO A 203 -21.50 33.87 -3.10
C PRO A 203 -22.50 32.74 -2.81
N SER A 204 -22.16 31.51 -3.17
CA SER A 204 -22.85 30.31 -2.71
C SER A 204 -22.02 29.67 -1.60
N MET A 205 -22.67 29.24 -0.52
CA MET A 205 -22.14 28.23 0.42
C MET A 205 -22.00 26.89 -0.31
N LEU A 206 -21.06 26.80 -1.25
CA LEU A 206 -20.56 25.53 -1.76
C LEU A 206 -19.24 25.28 -1.06
N VAL A 207 -19.13 24.12 -0.42
CA VAL A 207 -17.88 23.60 0.14
C VAL A 207 -16.89 23.48 -1.03
N THR A 208 -16.07 24.50 -1.23
CA THR A 208 -15.03 24.49 -2.26
C THR A 208 -13.87 23.65 -1.77
N HIS A 209 -13.72 22.44 -2.30
CA HIS A 209 -12.47 21.69 -2.15
C HIS A 209 -11.39 22.37 -3.01
N THR A 210 -10.46 23.06 -2.36
CA THR A 210 -9.33 23.70 -3.04
C THR A 210 -8.26 22.65 -3.34
N ILE A 211 -8.08 22.34 -4.63
CA ILE A 211 -7.07 21.38 -5.09
C ILE A 211 -5.79 22.15 -5.43
N PHE A 212 -4.74 21.95 -4.63
CA PHE A 212 -3.41 22.49 -4.93
C PHE A 212 -2.61 21.48 -5.75
N SER A 213 -2.36 21.78 -7.03
CA SER A 213 -1.43 21.02 -7.86
C SER A 213 -0.04 21.65 -7.80
N SER A 214 0.90 20.99 -7.13
CA SER A 214 2.32 21.34 -7.17
C SER A 214 2.98 20.57 -8.32
N PHE A 215 3.13 21.21 -9.47
CA PHE A 215 3.99 20.70 -10.53
C PHE A 215 5.45 20.95 -10.14
N GLY A 216 6.12 19.90 -9.68
CA GLY A 216 7.57 19.84 -9.83
C GLY A 216 7.91 19.85 -11.33
N LYS A 217 8.93 20.61 -11.74
CA LYS A 217 9.43 20.60 -13.13
C LYS A 217 9.76 19.15 -13.53
N ILE A 218 8.95 18.60 -14.42
CA ILE A 218 9.26 17.36 -15.13
C ILE A 218 10.29 17.76 -16.20
N ARG A 219 11.49 17.17 -16.14
CA ARG A 219 12.45 17.16 -17.25
C ARG A 219 12.20 15.95 -18.11
#